data_AF-A0A8J6FLI8-F1
#
_entry.id   AF-A0A8J6FLI8-F1
#
_cell.length_a   1.000
_cell.length_b   1.000
_cell.length_c   1.000
_cell.angle_alpha   90.00
_cell.angle_beta   90.00
_cell.angle_gamma   90.00
#
_symmetry.space_group_name_H-M   'P 1'
#
loop_
_entity.id
_entity.type
_entity.pdbx_description
1 polymer ?
#
loop_
_entity_poly.entity_id
_entity_poly.type
_entity_poly.pdbx_seq_one_letter_code
_entity_poly.pdbx_strand_id
1 'polypeptide(L)'
;MEAPGLYVGIPRTAQNIYTLKGPLIQGTIDQLKNESRCLLDQCVRYFSQYIDWMQQSVTTNVASCRSLPATLDNARVVVCDHVTDSWNGFWFCLGWCAILLIPNILLSIKSAQHIAPKPRML
;
A
#
# COMPACT_ATOMS: atom_id res chain seq x y z
N MET A 1 -22.95 -21.38 -52.56
CA MET A 1 -24.08 -21.32 -51.61
C MET A 1 -23.64 -20.40 -50.48
N GLU A 2 -23.96 -19.11 -50.60
CA GLU A 2 -23.66 -18.06 -49.61
C GLU A 2 -24.97 -17.70 -48.89
N ALA A 3 -24.95 -17.63 -47.56
CA ALA A 3 -26.14 -17.44 -46.74
C ALA A 3 -26.55 -15.95 -46.66
N PRO A 4 -27.65 -15.51 -47.30
CA PRO A 4 -28.02 -14.10 -47.48
C PRO A 4 -28.43 -13.32 -46.23
N GLY A 5 -28.46 -13.93 -45.04
CA GLY A 5 -28.95 -13.31 -43.81
C GLY A 5 -27.88 -12.70 -42.89
N LEU A 6 -26.60 -13.09 -43.04
CA LEU A 6 -25.57 -12.74 -42.05
C LEU A 6 -25.08 -11.29 -42.21
N TYR A 7 -25.06 -10.78 -43.43
CA TYR A 7 -24.49 -9.47 -43.79
C TYR A 7 -25.30 -8.28 -43.26
N VAL A 8 -26.61 -8.48 -43.04
CA VAL A 8 -27.55 -7.43 -42.62
C VAL A 8 -27.50 -7.20 -41.09
N GLY A 9 -27.16 -8.21 -40.30
CA GLY A 9 -27.10 -8.13 -38.84
C GLY A 9 -25.82 -7.50 -38.29
N ILE A 10 -24.68 -7.76 -38.95
CA ILE A 10 -23.32 -7.38 -38.49
C ILE A 10 -23.18 -5.87 -38.17
N PRO A 11 -23.66 -4.92 -39.01
CA PRO A 11 -23.47 -3.50 -38.76
C PRO A 11 -24.22 -3.00 -37.51
N ARG A 12 -25.39 -3.61 -37.22
CA ARG A 12 -26.22 -3.27 -36.06
C ARG A 12 -25.58 -3.74 -34.75
N THR A 13 -25.07 -4.97 -34.74
CA THR A 13 -24.41 -5.53 -33.56
C THR A 13 -23.12 -4.77 -33.24
N ALA A 14 -22.37 -4.37 -34.27
CA ALA A 14 -21.17 -3.55 -34.09
C ALA A 14 -21.50 -2.20 -33.44
N GLN A 15 -22.51 -1.47 -33.94
CA GLN A 15 -22.92 -0.18 -33.38
C GLN A 15 -23.33 -0.30 -31.90
N ASN A 16 -24.15 -1.28 -31.54
CA ASN A 16 -24.58 -1.50 -30.15
C ASN A 16 -23.40 -1.77 -29.20
N ILE A 17 -22.35 -2.46 -29.66
CA ILE A 17 -21.14 -2.69 -28.86
C ILE A 17 -20.39 -1.37 -28.60
N TYR A 18 -20.30 -0.47 -29.59
CA TYR A 18 -19.67 0.83 -29.42
C TYR A 18 -20.45 1.74 -28.48
N THR A 19 -21.79 1.76 -28.55
CA THR A 19 -22.63 2.54 -27.64
C THR A 19 -22.60 2.02 -26.21
N LEU A 20 -22.52 0.70 -26.00
CA LEU A 20 -22.44 0.14 -24.64
C LEU A 20 -21.07 0.33 -23.98
N LYS A 21 -20.01 0.57 -24.76
CA LYS A 21 -18.63 0.62 -24.27
C LYS A 21 -18.43 1.72 -23.21
N GLY A 22 -18.93 2.93 -23.46
CA GLY A 22 -18.79 4.07 -22.55
C GLY A 22 -19.46 3.85 -21.19
N PRO A 23 -20.78 3.55 -21.15
CA PRO A 23 -21.52 3.27 -19.92
C PRO A 23 -20.94 2.09 -19.13
N LEU A 24 -20.51 1.03 -19.81
CA LEU A 24 -19.93 -0.16 -19.18
C LEU A 24 -18.60 0.16 -18.48
N ILE A 25 -17.72 0.92 -19.15
CA ILE A 25 -16.45 1.35 -18.57
C ILE A 25 -16.70 2.24 -17.35
N GLN A 26 -17.65 3.19 -17.45
CA GLN A 26 -17.96 4.10 -16.36
C GLN A 26 -18.51 3.36 -15.12
N GLY A 27 -19.46 2.45 -15.31
CA GLY A 27 -19.97 1.63 -14.19
C GLY A 27 -18.89 0.75 -13.55
N THR A 28 -17.93 0.25 -14.33
CA THR A 28 -16.79 -0.52 -13.82
C THR A 28 -15.85 0.37 -12.99
N ILE A 29 -15.59 1.60 -13.44
CA ILE A 29 -14.76 2.57 -12.71
C ILE A 29 -15.42 2.96 -11.40
N ASP A 30 -16.73 3.24 -11.40
CA ASP A 30 -17.45 3.63 -10.19
C ASP A 30 -17.49 2.50 -9.16
N GLN A 31 -17.64 1.25 -9.60
CA GLN A 31 -17.55 0.08 -8.72
C GLN A 31 -16.14 -0.11 -8.16
N LEU A 32 -15.12 0.03 -9.01
CA LEU A 32 -13.71 -0.03 -8.58
C LEU A 32 -13.38 1.10 -7.58
N LYS A 33 -13.95 2.30 -7.78
CA LYS A 33 -13.74 3.45 -6.90
C LYS A 33 -14.38 3.25 -5.53
N ASN A 34 -15.55 2.60 -5.48
CA ASN A 34 -16.21 2.29 -4.20
C ASN A 34 -15.42 1.25 -3.40
N GLU A 35 -15.02 0.15 -4.04
CA GLU A 35 -14.23 -0.91 -3.42
C GLU A 35 -12.85 -0.41 -2.98
N SER A 36 -12.16 0.34 -3.84
CA SER A 36 -10.84 0.89 -3.51
C SER A 36 -10.88 1.89 -2.36
N ARG A 37 -11.93 2.72 -2.24
CA ARG A 37 -12.07 3.67 -1.12
C ARG A 37 -12.12 2.97 0.24
N CYS A 38 -12.85 1.86 0.34
CA CYS A 38 -12.93 1.08 1.57
C CYS A 38 -11.56 0.53 1.98
N LEU A 39 -10.82 -0.05 1.02
CA LEU A 39 -9.46 -0.54 1.25
C LEU A 39 -8.51 0.58 1.67
N LEU A 40 -8.59 1.74 1.02
CA LEU A 40 -7.73 2.88 1.27
C LEU A 40 -7.96 3.46 2.67
N ASP A 41 -9.22 3.63 3.08
CA ASP A 41 -9.60 4.09 4.41
C ASP A 41 -9.08 3.15 5.50
N GLN A 42 -9.27 1.84 5.30
CA GLN A 42 -8.76 0.83 6.22
C GLN A 42 -7.24 0.88 6.33
N CYS A 43 -6.54 1.02 5.20
CA CYS A 43 -5.08 1.14 5.18
C CYS A 43 -4.60 2.37 5.95
N VAL A 44 -5.18 3.55 5.70
CA VAL A 44 -4.85 4.81 6.38
C VAL A 44 -5.10 4.70 7.88
N ARG A 45 -6.20 4.07 8.29
CA ARG A 45 -6.53 3.88 9.71
C ARG A 45 -5.54 2.98 10.44
N TYR A 46 -5.05 1.93 9.80
CA TYR A 46 -3.99 1.09 10.38
C TYR A 46 -2.65 1.82 10.43
N PHE A 47 -2.32 2.56 9.37
CA PHE A 47 -1.06 3.30 9.29
C PHE A 47 -0.99 4.39 10.35
N SER A 48 -2.08 5.13 10.56
CA SER A 48 -2.15 6.20 11.56
C SER A 48 -1.92 5.64 12.97
N GLN A 49 -2.60 4.54 13.32
CA GLN A 49 -2.39 3.87 14.61
C GLN A 49 -0.95 3.35 14.79
N TYR A 50 -0.33 2.88 13.71
CA TYR A 50 1.06 2.43 13.75
C TYR A 50 2.03 3.59 14.00
N ILE A 51 1.84 4.73 13.31
CA ILE A 51 2.67 5.92 13.48
C ILE A 51 2.51 6.49 14.90
N ASP A 52 1.28 6.55 15.43
CA ASP A 52 1.05 6.99 16.81
C ASP A 52 1.75 6.07 17.83
N TRP A 53 1.67 4.76 17.64
CA TRP A 53 2.37 3.79 18.48
C TRP A 53 3.90 3.89 18.33
N MET A 54 4.40 4.09 17.11
CA MET A 54 5.83 4.24 16.81
C MET A 54 6.38 5.49 17.48
N GLN A 55 5.66 6.62 17.37
CA GLN A 55 6.02 7.86 18.04
C GLN A 55 6.05 7.68 19.56
N GLN A 56 5.05 7.04 20.16
CA GLN A 56 5.05 6.75 21.59
C GLN A 56 6.20 5.82 21.98
N SER A 57 6.49 4.79 21.20
CA SER A 57 7.58 3.83 21.47
C SER A 57 8.96 4.47 21.37
N VAL A 58 9.18 5.34 20.39
CA VAL A 58 10.41 6.13 20.23
C VAL A 58 10.54 7.13 21.37
N THR A 59 9.47 7.84 21.70
CA THR A 59 9.51 8.85 22.78
C THR A 59 9.74 8.19 24.15
N THR A 60 9.15 7.02 24.40
CA THR A 60 9.26 6.35 25.71
C THR A 60 10.63 5.66 25.89
N ASN A 61 11.18 5.02 24.85
CA ASN A 61 12.44 4.27 24.95
C ASN A 61 13.68 5.08 24.56
N VAL A 62 13.55 6.08 23.67
CA VAL A 62 14.69 6.84 23.12
C VAL A 62 14.79 8.24 23.75
N ALA A 63 13.70 8.86 24.20
CA ALA A 63 13.77 10.17 24.87
C ALA A 63 14.33 10.12 26.31
N SER A 64 14.54 8.93 26.87
CA SER A 64 15.30 8.76 28.12
C SER A 64 16.79 9.08 27.96
N CYS A 65 17.31 9.18 26.72
CA CYS A 65 18.68 9.61 26.45
C CYS A 65 18.71 10.99 25.79
N ARG A 66 19.26 11.95 26.53
CA ARG A 66 19.37 13.41 26.29
C ARG A 66 20.20 13.83 25.04
N SER A 67 20.20 13.10 23.92
CA SER A 67 21.00 13.51 22.75
C SER A 67 20.40 13.07 21.41
N LEU A 68 19.38 13.80 20.95
CA LEU A 68 18.94 13.79 19.55
C LEU A 68 19.60 14.88 18.69
N PRO A 69 19.82 16.13 19.15
CA PRO A 69 20.32 17.20 18.28
C PRO A 69 21.76 16.96 17.78
N ALA A 70 22.67 16.55 18.69
CA ALA A 70 24.08 16.35 18.34
C ALA A 70 24.30 15.10 17.47
N THR A 71 23.54 14.04 17.72
CA THR A 71 23.65 12.78 16.96
C THR A 71 23.02 12.93 15.57
N LEU A 72 21.99 13.76 15.41
CA LEU A 72 21.36 14.02 14.11
C LEU A 72 22.26 14.81 13.17
N ASP A 73 22.98 15.82 13.66
CA ASP A 73 23.93 16.59 12.85
C ASP A 73 25.15 15.73 12.44
N ASN A 74 25.67 14.91 13.36
CA ASN A 74 26.73 13.95 13.05
C ASN A 74 26.24 12.84 12.11
N ALA A 75 25.00 12.36 12.29
CA ALA A 75 24.39 11.40 11.37
C ALA A 75 24.17 12.01 9.99
N ARG A 76 23.83 13.30 9.89
CA ARG A 76 23.66 14.00 8.62
C ARG A 76 24.97 14.08 7.84
N VAL A 77 26.09 14.36 8.52
CA VAL A 77 27.43 14.37 7.93
C VAL A 77 27.86 12.95 7.54
N VAL A 78 27.68 11.96 8.43
CA VAL A 78 27.98 10.55 8.13
C VAL A 78 27.12 10.00 6.99
N VAL A 79 25.84 10.39 6.90
CA VAL A 79 24.95 10.00 5.79
C VAL A 79 25.34 10.71 4.49
N CYS A 80 25.62 12.01 4.51
CA CYS A 80 26.00 12.70 3.26
C CYS A 80 27.37 12.24 2.72
N ASP A 81 28.34 11.96 3.59
CA ASP A 81 29.71 11.63 3.17
C ASP A 81 29.93 10.12 2.98
N HIS A 82 29.30 9.27 3.79
CA HIS A 82 29.47 7.81 3.72
C HIS A 82 28.30 7.03 3.11
N VAL A 83 27.08 7.59 3.06
CA VAL A 83 25.93 6.87 2.49
C VAL A 83 25.74 7.20 1.01
N THR A 84 25.87 8.47 0.62
CA THR A 84 25.61 8.91 -0.76
C THR A 84 26.62 8.36 -1.79
N ASP A 85 27.87 8.10 -1.36
CA ASP A 85 28.93 7.57 -2.24
C ASP A 85 29.12 6.04 -2.13
N SER A 86 28.53 5.37 -1.12
CA SER A 86 28.74 3.93 -0.86
C SER A 86 27.47 3.06 -0.75
N TRP A 87 26.25 3.62 -0.68
CA TRP A 87 25.03 2.82 -0.82
C TRP A 87 24.74 2.51 -2.29
N ASN A 88 25.42 1.47 -2.79
CA ASN A 88 24.94 0.71 -3.94
C ASN A 88 23.42 0.47 -3.83
N GLY A 89 22.69 0.55 -4.93
CA GLY A 89 21.22 0.42 -4.97
C GLY A 89 20.66 -0.81 -4.22
N PHE A 90 21.50 -1.82 -3.96
CA PHE A 90 21.25 -2.90 -3.00
C PHE A 90 20.73 -2.41 -1.64
N TRP A 91 21.44 -1.49 -0.96
CA TRP A 91 21.05 -1.02 0.39
C TRP A 91 19.80 -0.15 0.36
N PHE A 92 19.61 0.61 -0.73
CA PHE A 92 18.38 1.36 -0.95
C PHE A 92 17.17 0.42 -1.10
N CYS A 93 17.30 -0.63 -1.91
CA CYS A 93 16.27 -1.66 -2.04
C CYS A 93 16.02 -2.38 -0.70
N LEU A 94 17.07 -2.72 0.05
CA LEU A 94 16.95 -3.43 1.33
C LEU A 94 16.26 -2.58 2.39
N GLY A 95 16.61 -1.29 2.49
CA GLY A 95 15.93 -0.33 3.37
C GLY A 95 14.45 -0.16 2.99
N TRP A 96 14.16 -0.01 1.70
CA TRP A 96 12.78 0.12 1.23
C TRP A 96 11.95 -1.15 1.46
N CYS A 97 12.54 -2.32 1.21
CA CYS A 97 11.92 -3.60 1.52
C CYS A 97 11.62 -3.73 3.02
N ALA A 98 12.54 -3.33 3.90
CA ALA A 98 12.33 -3.37 5.35
C ALA A 98 11.18 -2.44 5.80
N ILE A 99 11.11 -1.21 5.25
CA ILE A 99 10.02 -0.27 5.54
C ILE A 99 8.66 -0.83 5.11
N LEU A 100 8.59 -1.53 3.97
CA LEU A 100 7.35 -2.18 3.52
C LEU A 100 7.04 -3.49 4.25
N LEU A 101 8.04 -4.17 4.80
CA LEU A 101 7.88 -5.42 5.54
C LEU A 101 7.28 -5.21 6.92
N ILE A 102 7.65 -4.13 7.61
CA ILE A 102 7.13 -3.81 8.94
C ILE A 102 5.59 -3.71 8.99
N PRO A 103 4.91 -2.92 8.13
CA PRO A 103 3.45 -2.86 8.12
C PRO A 103 2.83 -4.20 7.70
N ASN A 104 3.49 -4.98 6.82
CA ASN A 104 3.01 -6.29 6.40
C ASN A 104 3.04 -7.32 7.56
N ILE A 105 4.13 -7.37 8.33
CA ILE A 105 4.24 -8.26 9.50
C ILE A 105 3.19 -7.92 10.56
N LEU A 106 3.03 -6.64 10.88
CA LEU A 106 2.05 -6.20 11.88
C LEU A 106 0.62 -6.50 11.44
N LEU A 107 0.30 -6.27 10.17
CA LEU A 107 -0.99 -6.62 9.59
C LEU A 107 -1.22 -8.13 9.62
N SER A 108 -0.19 -8.93 9.35
CA SER A 108 -0.24 -10.38 9.42
C SER A 108 -0.53 -10.88 10.83
N ILE A 109 0.10 -10.28 11.86
CA ILE A 109 -0.13 -10.66 13.26
C ILE A 109 -1.54 -10.26 13.72
N LYS A 110 -1.98 -9.02 13.42
CA LYS A 110 -3.33 -8.54 13.75
C LYS A 110 -4.42 -9.36 13.05
N SER A 111 -4.19 -9.76 11.80
CA SER A 111 -5.07 -10.64 11.03
C SER A 111 -5.10 -12.04 11.64
N ALA A 112 -3.94 -12.62 11.95
CA ALA A 112 -3.86 -13.92 12.61
C ALA A 112 -4.55 -13.92 13.98
N GLN A 113 -4.51 -12.81 14.73
CA GLN A 113 -5.23 -12.67 16.01
C GLN A 113 -6.74 -12.45 15.86
N HIS A 114 -7.22 -11.87 14.76
CA HIS A 114 -8.65 -11.79 14.46
C HIS A 114 -9.21 -13.14 14.00
N ILE A 115 -8.39 -13.95 13.32
CA ILE A 115 -8.78 -15.24 12.75
C ILE A 115 -8.59 -16.39 13.76
N ALA A 116 -7.53 -16.36 14.57
CA ALA A 116 -7.30 -17.32 15.64
C ALA A 116 -7.76 -16.72 16.98
N PRO A 117 -8.79 -17.26 17.65
CA PRO A 117 -9.16 -16.82 18.99
C PRO A 117 -7.98 -17.03 19.93
N LYS A 118 -7.60 -15.97 20.65
CA LYS A 118 -6.48 -15.94 21.60
C LYS A 118 -6.63 -17.12 22.59
N PRO A 119 -5.71 -18.10 22.66
CA PRO A 119 -5.71 -19.02 23.78
C PRO A 119 -5.41 -18.20 25.03
N ARG A 120 -6.39 -18.21 25.95
CA ARG A 120 -6.28 -17.65 27.29
C ARG A 120 -5.15 -18.40 28.00
N MET A 121 -3.93 -17.85 28.01
CA MET A 121 -2.92 -18.30 28.96
C MET A 121 -3.42 -17.88 30.34
N LEU A 122 -3.74 -18.93 31.10
CA LEU A 122 -4.27 -18.96 32.45
C LEU A 122 -3.23 -18.45 33.45
#